data_AF-A0A7Y5KC26-F1
#
_entry.id   AF-A0A7Y5KC26-F1
#
_cell.length_a   1.000
_cell.length_b   1.000
_cell.length_c   1.000
_cell.angle_alpha   90.00
_cell.angle_beta   90.00
_cell.angle_gamma   90.00
#
_symmetry.space_group_name_H-M   'P 1'
#
loop_
_entity.id
_entity.type
_entity.pdbx_description
1 polymer ?
#
loop_
_entity_poly.entity_id
_entity_poly.type
_entity_poly.pdbx_seq_one_letter_code
_entity_poly.pdbx_strand_id
1 'polypeptide(L)'
;WHGTDTLLEAFNELRRQTPHTHLLIVGDGPTREALEHYARKYELAPFVTFTGNVPYEQVPEYVAAMNVTVAPYAPHENFYYSPIKIFEYMVMGKPVIAGALGQVKDLVRDGETGLLYEPGNIGQLTEALMTLASNAEFTRTMGEKARAWVQREHTWENNARLVVEFAQGLMKK
;
A
#
# COMPACT_ATOMS: atom_id res chain seq x y z
N TRP A 1 -5.72 4.02 -12.30
CA TRP A 1 -5.52 2.55 -12.24
C TRP A 1 -5.08 2.21 -10.83
N HIS A 2 -5.67 1.22 -10.15
CA HIS A 2 -5.46 0.94 -8.71
C HIS A 2 -5.58 2.16 -7.75
N GLY A 3 -6.32 3.21 -8.13
CA GLY A 3 -6.57 4.42 -7.32
C GLY A 3 -5.36 5.34 -7.07
N THR A 4 -4.36 5.30 -7.94
CA THR A 4 -3.22 6.24 -7.92
C THR A 4 -3.63 7.71 -8.05
N ASP A 5 -4.77 7.96 -8.69
CA ASP A 5 -5.44 9.25 -8.78
C ASP A 5 -5.90 9.76 -7.41
N THR A 6 -6.63 8.93 -6.66
CA THR A 6 -7.02 9.23 -5.27
C THR A 6 -5.79 9.49 -4.37
N LEU A 7 -4.71 8.72 -4.56
CA LEU A 7 -3.46 8.94 -3.84
C LEU A 7 -2.81 10.29 -4.17
N LEU A 8 -2.79 10.69 -5.44
CA LEU A 8 -2.21 11.97 -5.84
C LEU A 8 -3.03 13.15 -5.30
N GLU A 9 -4.35 13.02 -5.23
CA GLU A 9 -5.25 13.99 -4.60
C GLU A 9 -4.99 14.09 -3.08
N ALA A 10 -4.94 12.97 -2.37
CA ALA A 10 -4.61 12.95 -0.94
C ALA A 10 -3.20 13.49 -0.65
N PHE A 11 -2.22 13.20 -1.51
CA PHE A 11 -0.85 13.73 -1.40
C PHE A 11 -0.81 15.26 -1.55
N ASN A 12 -1.62 15.83 -2.43
CA ASN A 12 -1.74 17.28 -2.58
C ASN A 12 -2.17 17.95 -1.26
N GLU A 13 -3.16 17.36 -0.57
CA GLU A 13 -3.62 17.84 0.73
C GLU A 13 -2.56 17.66 1.83
N LEU A 14 -1.95 16.48 1.90
CA LEU A 14 -0.87 16.14 2.84
C LEU A 14 0.28 17.16 2.76
N ARG A 15 0.69 17.51 1.54
CA ARG A 15 1.82 18.39 1.28
C ARG A 15 1.67 19.77 1.88
N ARG A 16 0.44 20.29 1.97
CA ARG A 16 0.16 21.60 2.60
C ARG A 16 0.55 21.62 4.07
N GLN A 17 0.54 20.46 4.74
CA GLN A 17 0.85 20.30 6.16
C GLN A 17 2.24 19.71 6.39
N THR A 18 2.76 18.95 5.42
CA THR A 18 4.05 18.24 5.51
C THR A 18 4.89 18.49 4.25
N PRO A 19 5.52 19.67 4.11
CA PRO A 19 6.16 20.10 2.86
C PRO A 19 7.39 19.27 2.46
N HIS A 20 7.95 18.49 3.38
CA HIS A 20 9.10 17.61 3.14
C HIS A 20 8.74 16.22 2.60
N THR A 21 7.46 15.97 2.31
CA THR A 21 7.01 14.69 1.73
C THR A 21 7.29 14.63 0.23
N HIS A 22 7.50 13.41 -0.28
CA HIS A 22 7.71 13.13 -1.69
C HIS A 22 6.91 11.90 -2.08
N LEU A 23 6.21 11.94 -3.21
CA LEU A 23 5.44 10.82 -3.72
C LEU A 23 6.24 10.08 -4.80
N LEU A 24 6.56 8.82 -4.55
CA LEU A 24 7.21 7.94 -5.52
C LEU A 24 6.19 6.96 -6.10
N ILE A 25 5.94 7.06 -7.41
CA ILE A 25 5.06 6.17 -8.16
C ILE A 25 5.94 5.28 -9.04
N VAL A 26 5.98 4.00 -8.68
CA VAL A 26 6.74 2.96 -9.39
C VAL A 26 5.80 2.20 -10.33
N GLY A 27 6.14 2.17 -11.62
CA GLY A 27 5.35 1.54 -12.66
C GLY A 27 4.78 2.53 -13.68
N ASP A 28 4.10 1.99 -14.68
CA ASP A 28 3.42 2.73 -15.73
C ASP A 28 1.98 2.23 -15.89
N GLY A 29 1.16 2.95 -16.66
CA GLY A 29 -0.19 2.53 -16.95
C GLY A 29 -1.02 3.59 -17.65
N PRO A 30 -2.28 3.26 -18.01
CA PRO A 30 -3.14 4.11 -18.81
C PRO A 30 -3.44 5.47 -18.15
N THR A 31 -3.27 5.59 -16.83
CA THR A 31 -3.50 6.83 -16.09
C THR A 31 -2.27 7.72 -15.95
N ARG A 32 -1.09 7.33 -16.47
CA ARG A 32 0.16 8.08 -16.29
C ARG A 32 0.04 9.53 -16.76
N GLU A 33 -0.41 9.76 -18.00
CA GLU A 33 -0.50 11.10 -18.57
C GLU A 33 -1.43 12.01 -17.76
N ALA A 34 -2.57 11.48 -17.31
CA ALA A 34 -3.52 12.20 -16.48
C ALA A 34 -2.93 12.58 -15.11
N LEU A 35 -2.16 11.68 -14.49
CA LEU A 35 -1.47 11.95 -13.21
C LEU A 35 -0.38 13.01 -13.37
N GLU A 36 0.44 12.92 -14.42
CA GLU A 36 1.47 13.93 -14.70
C GLU A 36 0.85 15.29 -15.01
N HIS A 37 -0.28 15.32 -15.75
CA HIS A 37 -1.02 16.55 -16.00
C HIS A 37 -1.57 17.16 -14.70
N TYR A 38 -2.18 16.34 -13.84
CA TYR A 38 -2.63 16.78 -12.51
C TYR A 38 -1.45 17.34 -11.70
N ALA A 39 -0.32 16.63 -11.64
CA ALA A 39 0.84 17.06 -10.88
C ALA A 39 1.40 18.40 -11.39
N ARG A 40 1.38 18.66 -12.70
CA ARG A 40 1.75 19.99 -13.25
C ARG A 40 0.72 21.06 -12.90
N LYS A 41 -0.58 20.77 -13.07
CA LYS A 41 -1.68 21.71 -12.82
C LYS A 41 -1.70 22.21 -11.37
N TYR A 42 -1.35 21.36 -10.42
CA TYR A 42 -1.34 21.69 -8.99
C TYR A 42 0.08 21.91 -8.43
N GLU A 43 1.06 22.16 -9.30
CA GLU A 43 2.45 22.50 -8.91
C GLU A 43 3.13 21.44 -8.02
N LEU A 44 2.72 20.17 -8.15
CA LEU A 44 3.26 19.02 -7.44
C LEU A 44 4.44 18.36 -8.17
N ALA A 45 4.69 18.69 -9.44
CA ALA A 45 5.70 18.05 -10.27
C ALA A 45 7.11 17.92 -9.62
N PRO A 46 7.63 18.90 -8.85
CA PRO A 46 8.92 18.75 -8.17
C PRO A 46 8.95 17.71 -7.04
N PHE A 47 7.77 17.21 -6.64
CA PHE A 47 7.55 16.43 -5.44
C PHE A 47 6.90 15.08 -5.71
N VAL A 48 6.73 14.74 -6.99
CA VAL A 48 6.24 13.46 -7.45
C VAL A 48 7.25 12.90 -8.45
N THR A 49 7.76 11.70 -8.16
CA THR A 49 8.60 10.97 -9.11
C THR A 49 7.78 9.84 -9.72
N PHE A 50 7.65 9.88 -11.05
CA PHE A 50 7.14 8.77 -11.85
C PHE A 50 8.33 8.04 -12.45
N THR A 51 8.62 6.82 -11.98
CA THR A 51 9.76 6.05 -12.52
C THR A 51 9.46 5.47 -13.90
N GLY A 52 8.17 5.30 -14.23
CA GLY A 52 7.75 4.39 -15.28
C GLY A 52 7.98 2.93 -14.88
N ASN A 53 7.91 2.03 -15.85
CA ASN A 53 8.22 0.62 -15.61
C ASN A 53 9.69 0.43 -15.25
N VAL A 54 9.94 -0.36 -14.21
CA VAL A 54 11.28 -0.75 -13.77
C VAL A 54 11.39 -2.28 -13.78
N PRO A 55 12.58 -2.87 -13.92
CA PRO A 55 12.79 -4.30 -13.76
C PRO A 55 12.26 -4.78 -12.40
N TYR A 56 11.64 -5.97 -12.37
CA TYR A 56 11.02 -6.50 -11.15
C TYR A 56 12.04 -6.62 -10.01
N GLU A 57 13.28 -6.97 -10.34
CA GLU A 57 14.39 -7.13 -9.40
C GLU A 57 14.78 -5.81 -8.71
N GLN A 58 14.44 -4.65 -9.31
CA GLN A 58 14.72 -3.33 -8.75
C GLN A 58 13.58 -2.79 -7.88
N VAL A 59 12.36 -3.35 -7.98
CA VAL A 59 11.20 -2.91 -7.19
C VAL A 59 11.50 -2.88 -5.68
N PRO A 60 12.19 -3.88 -5.09
CA PRO A 60 12.57 -3.82 -3.68
C PRO A 60 13.41 -2.60 -3.30
N GLU A 61 14.29 -2.11 -4.18
CA GLU A 61 15.12 -0.92 -3.90
C GLU A 61 14.25 0.34 -3.77
N TYR A 62 13.26 0.48 -4.65
CA TYR A 62 12.31 1.58 -4.57
C TYR A 62 11.42 1.51 -3.33
N VAL A 63 10.91 0.31 -2.99
CA VAL A 63 10.12 0.11 -1.77
C VAL A 63 10.98 0.39 -0.53
N ALA A 64 12.26 0.01 -0.53
CA ALA A 64 13.18 0.28 0.57
C ALA A 64 13.38 1.78 0.83
N ALA A 65 13.31 2.61 -0.21
CA ALA A 65 13.39 4.06 -0.10
C ALA A 65 12.11 4.72 0.46
N MET A 66 10.97 4.02 0.49
CA MET A 66 9.71 4.55 1.01
C MET A 66 9.66 4.46 2.54
N ASN A 67 9.16 5.50 3.21
CA ASN A 67 8.85 5.46 4.64
C ASN A 67 7.47 4.86 4.92
N VAL A 68 6.53 5.11 4.01
CA VAL A 68 5.14 4.64 4.06
C VAL A 68 4.79 4.11 2.67
N THR A 69 4.09 2.98 2.62
CA THR A 69 3.59 2.41 1.36
C THR A 69 2.08 2.52 1.32
N VAL A 70 1.51 2.66 0.12
CA VAL A 70 0.07 2.83 -0.06
C VAL A 70 -0.46 1.85 -1.11
N ALA A 71 -1.57 1.20 -0.79
CA ALA A 71 -2.38 0.42 -1.73
C ALA A 71 -3.75 1.10 -1.86
N PRO A 72 -3.87 2.16 -2.69
CA PRO A 72 -5.02 3.05 -2.67
C PRO A 72 -6.20 2.48 -3.47
N TYR A 73 -6.57 1.22 -3.22
CA TYR A 73 -7.58 0.52 -4.01
C TYR A 73 -8.92 1.28 -4.01
N ALA A 74 -9.44 1.52 -5.21
CA ALA A 74 -10.75 2.10 -5.42
C ALA A 74 -11.86 1.14 -4.94
N PRO A 75 -13.06 1.66 -4.60
CA PRO A 75 -14.21 0.83 -4.26
C PRO A 75 -14.45 -0.28 -5.29
N HIS A 76 -14.62 -1.51 -4.82
CA HIS A 76 -14.82 -2.66 -5.69
C HIS A 76 -15.65 -3.73 -4.98
N GLU A 77 -16.88 -3.98 -5.45
CA GLU A 77 -17.83 -4.89 -4.79
C GLU A 77 -17.33 -6.35 -4.74
N ASN A 78 -16.65 -6.80 -5.80
CA ASN A 78 -16.17 -8.18 -5.92
C ASN A 78 -14.64 -8.25 -5.80
N PHE A 79 -14.05 -7.82 -4.69
CA PHE A 79 -12.59 -7.87 -4.54
C PHE A 79 -12.09 -9.33 -4.62
N TYR A 80 -11.38 -9.68 -5.71
CA TYR A 80 -11.01 -11.08 -6.01
C TYR A 80 -9.51 -11.31 -6.23
N TYR A 81 -8.69 -10.27 -6.30
CA TYR A 81 -7.25 -10.41 -6.56
C TYR A 81 -6.45 -10.49 -5.26
N SER A 82 -5.34 -11.24 -5.31
CA SER A 82 -4.39 -11.29 -4.20
C SER A 82 -3.61 -9.97 -4.11
N PRO A 83 -3.58 -9.29 -2.95
CA PRO A 83 -2.86 -8.03 -2.79
C PRO A 83 -1.36 -8.26 -2.57
N ILE A 84 -0.68 -8.94 -3.52
CA ILE A 84 0.74 -9.35 -3.40
C ILE A 84 1.65 -8.20 -2.96
N LYS A 85 1.46 -7.00 -3.53
CA LYS A 85 2.24 -5.81 -3.16
C LYS A 85 2.21 -5.48 -1.66
N ILE A 86 1.08 -5.74 -0.99
CA ILE A 86 0.94 -5.48 0.45
C ILE A 86 1.83 -6.44 1.24
N PHE A 87 1.86 -7.72 0.87
CA PHE A 87 2.79 -8.68 1.48
C PHE A 87 4.25 -8.27 1.27
N GLU A 88 4.61 -7.84 0.07
CA GLU A 88 5.95 -7.34 -0.27
C GLU A 88 6.34 -6.12 0.58
N TYR A 89 5.44 -5.14 0.74
CA TYR A 89 5.68 -3.99 1.60
C TYR A 89 5.90 -4.40 3.07
N MET A 90 5.01 -5.24 3.59
CA MET A 90 5.03 -5.67 4.98
C MET A 90 6.28 -6.49 5.29
N VAL A 91 6.70 -7.43 4.41
CA VAL A 91 7.91 -8.23 4.65
C VAL A 91 9.19 -7.37 4.62
N MET A 92 9.17 -6.27 3.88
CA MET A 92 10.23 -5.25 3.86
C MET A 92 10.16 -4.29 5.06
N GLY A 93 9.26 -4.52 6.01
CA GLY A 93 9.11 -3.71 7.21
C GLY A 93 8.53 -2.33 6.93
N LYS A 94 7.75 -2.19 5.85
CA LYS A 94 7.07 -0.93 5.51
C LYS A 94 5.64 -0.96 6.01
N PRO A 95 5.18 0.05 6.77
CA PRO A 95 3.78 0.17 7.09
C PRO A 95 2.99 0.45 5.80
N VAL A 96 1.77 -0.08 5.75
CA VAL A 96 0.87 0.03 4.61
C VAL A 96 -0.37 0.84 4.99
N ILE A 97 -0.74 1.79 4.15
CA ILE A 97 -2.07 2.39 4.15
C ILE A 97 -2.87 1.75 3.01
N ALA A 98 -4.02 1.16 3.29
CA ALA A 98 -4.78 0.43 2.28
C ALA A 98 -6.29 0.63 2.39
N GLY A 99 -6.98 0.57 1.25
CA GLY A 99 -8.44 0.59 1.22
C GLY A 99 -9.00 -0.69 1.83
N ALA A 100 -10.00 -0.55 2.71
CA ALA A 100 -10.59 -1.65 3.48
C ALA A 100 -11.49 -2.57 2.63
N LEU A 101 -10.89 -3.37 1.73
CA LEU A 101 -11.60 -4.25 0.78
C LEU A 101 -11.19 -5.71 0.91
N GLY A 102 -12.17 -6.62 0.83
CA GLY A 102 -11.94 -8.06 0.75
C GLY A 102 -10.85 -8.58 1.69
N GLN A 103 -9.88 -9.31 1.13
CA GLN A 103 -8.74 -9.89 1.83
C GLN A 103 -7.81 -8.84 2.49
N VAL A 104 -7.82 -7.58 2.05
CA VAL A 104 -6.97 -6.53 2.65
C VAL A 104 -7.34 -6.32 4.12
N LYS A 105 -8.64 -6.45 4.47
CA LYS A 105 -9.11 -6.34 5.86
C LYS A 105 -8.62 -7.48 6.76
N ASP A 106 -8.37 -8.65 6.18
CA ASP A 106 -7.84 -9.80 6.91
C ASP A 106 -6.31 -9.74 7.02
N LEU A 107 -5.66 -9.15 6.01
CA LEU A 107 -4.20 -9.01 5.94
C LEU A 107 -3.67 -7.86 6.81
N VAL A 108 -4.33 -6.70 6.78
CA VAL A 108 -3.87 -5.50 7.48
C VAL A 108 -4.63 -5.36 8.80
N ARG A 109 -3.91 -5.50 9.91
CA ARG A 109 -4.43 -5.20 11.24
C ARG A 109 -4.35 -3.71 11.49
N ASP A 110 -5.49 -3.04 11.38
CA ASP A 110 -5.61 -1.58 11.51
C ASP A 110 -5.05 -1.07 12.84
N GLY A 111 -4.26 0.01 12.78
CA GLY A 111 -3.55 0.60 13.92
C GLY A 111 -2.34 -0.20 14.43
N GLU A 112 -2.14 -1.44 14.00
CA GLU A 112 -1.06 -2.33 14.47
C GLU A 112 0.02 -2.57 13.40
N THR A 113 -0.40 -2.97 12.20
CA THR A 113 0.49 -3.40 11.09
C THR A 113 0.35 -2.53 9.84
N GLY A 114 -0.62 -1.61 9.87
CA GLY A 114 -0.96 -0.69 8.81
C GLY A 114 -2.15 0.16 9.24
N LEU A 115 -2.61 1.03 8.34
CA LEU A 115 -3.84 1.80 8.52
C LEU A 115 -4.82 1.47 7.41
N LEU A 116 -6.07 1.23 7.77
CA LEU A 116 -7.16 1.04 6.83
C LEU A 116 -7.95 2.33 6.65
N TYR A 117 -8.42 2.58 5.43
CA TYR A 117 -9.33 3.67 5.12
C TYR A 117 -10.50 3.17 4.27
N GLU A 118 -11.62 3.90 4.30
CA GLU A 118 -12.77 3.61 3.46
C GLU A 118 -12.43 3.89 1.99
N PRO A 119 -12.52 2.91 1.07
CA PRO A 119 -12.21 3.10 -0.34
C PRO A 119 -12.92 4.31 -0.95
N GLY A 120 -12.18 5.14 -1.69
CA GLY A 120 -12.71 6.39 -2.26
C GLY A 120 -12.82 7.56 -1.28
N ASN A 121 -12.60 7.35 0.03
CA ASN A 121 -12.57 8.43 1.01
C ASN A 121 -11.16 9.07 1.06
N ILE A 122 -11.00 10.13 0.28
CA ILE A 122 -9.74 10.91 0.20
C ILE A 122 -9.36 11.47 1.58
N GLY A 123 -10.33 11.97 2.36
CA GLY A 123 -10.06 12.55 3.67
C GLY A 123 -9.43 11.55 4.65
N GLN A 124 -9.98 10.34 4.73
CA GLN A 124 -9.39 9.28 5.58
C GLN A 124 -8.02 8.83 5.07
N LEU A 125 -7.82 8.77 3.75
CA LEU A 125 -6.50 8.48 3.18
C LEU A 125 -5.49 9.57 3.56
N THR A 126 -5.87 10.86 3.46
CA THR A 126 -5.05 12.00 3.88
C THR A 126 -4.74 11.93 5.39
N GLU A 127 -5.72 11.62 6.24
CA GLU A 127 -5.51 11.47 7.69
C GLU A 127 -4.54 10.34 8.05
N ALA A 128 -4.65 9.19 7.38
CA ALA A 128 -3.71 8.08 7.56
C ALA A 128 -2.29 8.47 7.11
N LEU A 129 -2.17 9.16 5.98
CA LEU A 129 -0.89 9.68 5.48
C LEU A 129 -0.27 10.67 6.48
N MET A 130 -1.05 11.60 7.02
CA MET A 130 -0.59 12.57 8.01
C MET A 130 -0.13 11.89 9.31
N THR A 131 -0.86 10.89 9.77
CA THR A 131 -0.53 10.15 10.99
C THR A 131 0.84 9.49 10.87
N LEU A 132 1.12 8.81 9.74
CA LEU A 132 2.42 8.16 9.54
C LEU A 132 3.54 9.14 9.18
N ALA A 133 3.23 10.22 8.46
CA ALA A 133 4.22 11.25 8.12
C ALA A 133 4.68 12.07 9.33
N SER A 134 3.82 12.26 10.34
CA SER A 134 4.12 13.09 11.51
C SER A 134 4.82 12.37 12.65
N ASN A 135 4.85 11.03 12.65
CA ASN A 135 5.46 10.24 13.73
C ASN A 135 6.34 9.11 13.19
N ALA A 136 7.62 9.41 12.99
CA ALA A 136 8.59 8.47 12.43
C ALA A 136 8.79 7.21 13.29
N GLU A 137 8.75 7.34 14.62
CA GLU A 137 8.91 6.19 15.53
C GLU A 137 7.70 5.25 15.46
N PHE A 138 6.49 5.80 15.45
CA PHE A 138 5.27 5.04 15.27
C PHE A 138 5.27 4.31 13.92
N THR A 139 5.60 5.02 12.84
CA THR A 139 5.71 4.46 11.48
C THR A 139 6.70 3.31 11.39
N ARG A 140 7.89 3.45 11.99
CA ARG A 140 8.89 2.38 12.07
C ARG A 140 8.36 1.17 12.84
N THR A 141 7.79 1.40 14.02
CA THR A 141 7.26 0.34 14.90
C THR A 141 6.14 -0.43 14.21
N MET A 142 5.24 0.26 13.52
CA MET A 142 4.18 -0.36 12.73
C MET A 142 4.74 -1.24 11.60
N GLY A 143 5.77 -0.77 10.90
CA GLY A 143 6.47 -1.55 9.88
C GLY A 143 7.12 -2.83 10.43
N GLU A 144 7.76 -2.76 11.60
CA GLU A 144 8.34 -3.93 12.28
C GLU A 144 7.27 -4.96 12.65
N LYS A 145 6.12 -4.50 13.19
CA LYS A 145 4.97 -5.36 13.48
C LYS A 145 4.38 -5.98 12.22
N ALA A 146 4.28 -5.21 11.14
CA ALA A 146 3.81 -5.68 9.83
C ALA A 146 4.68 -6.82 9.30
N ARG A 147 6.00 -6.67 9.39
CA ARG A 147 6.96 -7.72 9.01
C ARG A 147 6.80 -8.98 9.83
N ALA A 148 6.74 -8.85 11.16
CA ALA A 148 6.57 -9.98 12.05
C ALA A 148 5.24 -10.72 11.79
N TRP A 149 4.17 -9.98 11.49
CA TRP A 149 2.86 -10.52 11.15
C TRP A 149 2.91 -11.38 9.88
N VAL A 150 3.40 -10.84 8.76
CA VAL A 150 3.41 -11.57 7.49
C VAL A 150 4.39 -12.74 7.47
N GLN A 151 5.54 -12.61 8.16
CA GLN A 151 6.50 -13.71 8.29
C GLN A 151 5.96 -14.88 9.12
N ARG A 152 5.02 -14.63 10.04
CA ARG A 152 4.42 -15.67 10.87
C ARG A 152 3.26 -16.37 10.17
N GLU A 153 2.36 -15.62 9.55
CA GLU A 153 1.09 -16.18 9.06
C GLU A 153 1.00 -16.30 7.53
N HIS A 154 1.78 -15.55 6.78
CA HIS A 154 1.54 -15.32 5.35
C HIS A 154 2.72 -15.75 4.47
N THR A 155 3.42 -16.81 4.87
CA THR A 155 4.47 -17.44 4.06
C THR A 155 3.90 -18.42 3.04
N TRP A 156 4.67 -18.73 2.00
CA TRP A 156 4.32 -19.77 1.03
C TRP A 156 4.18 -21.13 1.70
N GLU A 157 5.01 -21.46 2.69
CA GLU A 157 4.94 -22.69 3.45
C GLU A 157 3.63 -22.78 4.24
N ASN A 158 3.22 -21.70 4.92
CA ASN A 158 1.97 -21.72 5.68
C ASN A 158 0.75 -21.81 4.75
N ASN A 159 0.78 -21.10 3.62
CA ASN A 159 -0.28 -21.19 2.62
C ASN A 159 -0.38 -22.60 2.02
N ALA A 160 0.75 -23.23 1.68
CA ALA A 160 0.79 -24.61 1.20
C ALA A 160 0.23 -25.60 2.23
N ARG A 161 0.58 -25.43 3.51
CA ARG A 161 0.04 -26.24 4.62
C ARG A 161 -1.48 -26.13 4.69
N LEU A 162 -2.04 -24.92 4.65
CA LEU A 162 -3.49 -24.71 4.70
C LEU A 162 -4.22 -25.37 3.52
N VAL A 163 -3.66 -25.28 2.31
CA VAL A 163 -4.24 -25.92 1.11
C VAL A 163 -4.22 -27.45 1.25
N VAL A 164 -3.12 -28.03 1.73
CA VAL A 164 -3.01 -29.48 1.94
C VAL A 164 -4.00 -29.96 3.00
N GLU A 165 -4.11 -29.27 4.14
CA GLU A 165 -5.06 -29.60 5.20
C GLU A 165 -6.50 -29.56 4.70
N PHE A 166 -6.86 -28.53 3.93
CA PHE A 166 -8.17 -28.41 3.31
C PHE A 166 -8.47 -29.60 2.37
N ALA A 167 -7.55 -29.92 1.46
CA ALA A 167 -7.71 -31.05 0.54
C ALA A 167 -7.85 -32.39 1.27
N GLN A 168 -7.08 -32.62 2.33
CA GLN A 168 -7.18 -33.82 3.16
C GLN A 168 -8.54 -33.91 3.89
N GLY A 169 -9.10 -32.78 4.32
CA GLY A 169 -10.44 -32.73 4.91
C GLY A 169 -11.55 -33.15 3.94
N LEU A 170 -11.39 -32.84 2.65
CA LEU A 170 -12.34 -33.25 1.60
C LEU A 170 -12.27 -34.75 1.29
N MET A 171 -11.08 -35.35 1.36
CA MET A 171 -10.89 -36.78 1.08
C MET A 171 -11.36 -37.71 2.21
N LYS A 172 -11.55 -37.20 3.42
CA LYS A 172 -12.01 -37.96 4.59
C LYS A 172 -13.55 -38.02 4.71
N LYS A 173 -14.28 -37.39 3.80
CA LYS A 173 -15.74 -37.45 3.67
C LYS A 173 -16.12 -38.37 2.52
#